data_AF-A0A661VQB3-F1
#
_entry.id   AF-A0A661VQB3-F1
#
_cell.length_a   1.000
_cell.length_b   1.000
_cell.length_c   1.000
_cell.angle_alpha   90.00
_cell.angle_beta   90.00
_cell.angle_gamma   90.00
#
_symmetry.space_group_name_H-M   'P 1'
#
loop_
_entity.id
_entity.type
_entity.pdbx_description
1 polymer ?
#
loop_
_entity_poly.entity_id
_entity_poly.type
_entity_poly.pdbx_seq_one_letter_code
_entity_poly.pdbx_strand_id
1 'polypeptide(L)'
;MNDKDQYVEIRFESGTALRLHYWRFKKVVDILSEANGKYVMVGSRINPDDETTIEGLLVKEALMRGYRYAKLRTAAFVCDLIVLCGYAQYGYTQNPETSRRVQGIKWTKRPQ
;
A
#
# COMPACT_ATOMS: atom_id res chain seq x y z
N MET A 1 -13.07 10.57 -16.10
CA MET A 1 -12.24 9.40 -16.48
C MET A 1 -12.60 8.24 -15.57
N ASN A 2 -12.68 7.02 -16.10
CA ASN A 2 -12.99 5.83 -15.30
C ASN A 2 -11.69 5.27 -14.72
N ASP A 3 -11.43 5.52 -13.42
CA ASP A 3 -10.21 5.08 -12.72
C ASP A 3 -9.96 3.55 -12.76
N LYS A 4 -10.95 2.76 -13.19
CA LYS A 4 -10.88 1.30 -13.29
C LYS A 4 -9.80 0.82 -14.27
N ASP A 5 -9.58 1.58 -15.34
CA ASP A 5 -8.74 1.14 -16.46
C ASP A 5 -7.32 1.72 -16.42
N GLN A 6 -7.02 2.62 -15.47
CA GLN A 6 -5.70 3.22 -15.31
C GLN A 6 -4.85 2.41 -14.32
N TYR A 7 -3.72 1.90 -14.78
CA TYR A 7 -2.79 1.12 -13.98
C TYR A 7 -1.34 1.35 -14.41
N VAL A 8 -0.43 1.15 -13.47
CA VAL A 8 1.00 0.94 -13.73
C VAL A 8 1.23 -0.56 -13.83
N GLU A 9 1.87 -1.04 -14.90
CA GLU A 9 2.24 -2.45 -15.05
C GLU A 9 3.70 -2.64 -14.66
N ILE A 10 3.94 -3.47 -13.65
CA ILE A 10 5.27 -3.94 -13.28
C ILE A 10 5.47 -5.29 -13.99
N ARG A 11 6.48 -5.38 -14.85
CA ARG A 11 6.91 -6.63 -15.46
C ARG A 11 8.15 -7.15 -14.74
N PHE A 12 8.03 -8.34 -14.17
CA PHE A 12 9.14 -9.04 -13.57
C PHE A 12 9.94 -9.77 -14.66
N GLU A 13 11.24 -9.98 -14.43
CA GLU A 13 12.11 -10.73 -15.35
C GLU A 13 11.59 -12.14 -15.67
N SER A 14 10.82 -12.73 -14.74
CA SER A 14 10.13 -14.01 -14.93
C SER A 14 9.00 -13.98 -15.98
N GLY A 15 8.68 -12.82 -16.55
CA GLY A 15 7.57 -12.61 -17.47
C GLY A 15 6.22 -12.37 -16.79
N THR A 16 6.16 -12.45 -15.45
CA THR A 16 4.94 -12.15 -14.70
C THR A 16 4.65 -10.65 -14.75
N ALA A 17 3.40 -10.27 -15.02
CA ALA A 17 2.94 -8.89 -14.99
C ALA A 17 2.04 -8.63 -13.77
N LEU A 18 2.32 -7.54 -13.05
CA LEU A 18 1.51 -7.06 -11.95
C LEU A 18 0.93 -5.68 -12.30
N ARG A 19 -0.40 -5.58 -12.31
CA ARG A 19 -1.11 -4.32 -12.56
C ARG A 19 -1.46 -3.62 -11.25
N LEU A 20 -0.81 -2.49 -11.00
CA LEU A 20 -1.10 -1.59 -9.90
C LEU A 20 -2.07 -0.52 -10.38
N HIS A 21 -3.36 -0.74 -10.13
CA HIS A 21 -4.39 0.24 -10.48
C HIS A 21 -4.22 1.55 -9.70
N TYR A 22 -4.54 2.68 -10.34
CA TYR A 22 -4.33 4.02 -9.77
C TYR A 22 -5.05 4.25 -8.44
N TRP A 23 -6.21 3.62 -8.25
CA TRP A 23 -6.95 3.68 -6.99
C TRP A 23 -6.14 3.15 -5.80
N ARG A 24 -5.20 2.20 -6.01
CA ARG A 24 -4.32 1.70 -4.95
C ARG A 24 -3.38 2.80 -4.48
N PHE A 25 -2.77 3.53 -5.39
CA PHE A 25 -1.91 4.67 -5.06
C PHE A 25 -2.68 5.74 -4.31
N LYS A 26 -3.86 6.12 -4.83
CA LYS A 26 -4.72 7.10 -4.17
C LYS A 26 -5.05 6.66 -2.73
N LYS A 27 -5.48 5.42 -2.54
CA LYS A 27 -5.82 4.89 -1.22
C LYS A 27 -4.62 4.90 -0.28
N VAL A 28 -3.42 4.53 -0.75
CA VAL A 28 -2.20 4.58 0.08
C VAL A 28 -1.86 6.03 0.46
N VAL A 29 -1.93 6.97 -0.49
CA VAL A 29 -1.71 8.39 -0.21
C VAL A 29 -2.70 8.92 0.83
N ASP A 30 -3.98 8.58 0.71
CA ASP A 30 -5.02 8.96 1.68
C ASP A 30 -4.67 8.42 3.08
N ILE A 31 -4.36 7.13 3.20
CA ILE A 31 -3.95 6.48 4.45
C ILE A 31 -2.75 7.19 5.09
N LEU A 32 -1.70 7.47 4.30
CA LEU A 32 -0.48 8.08 4.81
C LEU A 32 -0.67 9.55 5.19
N SER A 33 -1.54 10.27 4.47
CA SER A 33 -1.88 11.66 4.78
C SER A 33 -2.69 11.76 6.08
N GLU A 34 -3.67 10.89 6.26
CA GLU A 34 -4.49 10.81 7.48
C GLU A 34 -3.68 10.38 8.71
N ALA A 35 -2.62 9.59 8.52
CA ALA A 35 -1.71 9.19 9.59
C ALA A 35 -0.89 10.35 10.19
N ASN A 36 -0.92 11.54 9.57
CA ASN A 36 -0.31 12.77 10.12
C ASN A 36 1.15 12.60 10.54
N GLY A 37 1.95 11.94 9.68
CA GLY A 37 3.39 11.71 9.91
C GLY A 37 3.73 10.52 10.82
N LYS A 38 2.73 9.79 11.33
CA LYS A 38 2.93 8.52 12.04
C LYS A 38 3.25 7.40 11.04
N TYR A 39 3.98 6.40 11.51
CA TYR A 39 4.22 5.18 10.72
C TYR A 39 2.96 4.32 10.67
N VAL A 40 2.58 3.92 9.46
CA VAL A 40 1.51 2.95 9.20
C VAL A 40 2.14 1.62 8.84
N MET A 41 1.58 0.52 9.35
CA MET A 41 2.06 -0.83 9.04
C MET A 41 1.78 -1.14 7.57
N VAL A 42 2.81 -1.56 6.82
CA VAL A 42 2.64 -1.87 5.38
C VAL A 42 1.77 -3.11 5.20
N GLY A 43 1.95 -4.11 6.05
CA GLY A 43 1.37 -5.43 5.86
C GLY A 43 2.06 -6.15 4.70
N SER A 44 2.15 -7.47 4.83
CA SER A 44 2.73 -8.26 3.77
C SER A 44 1.96 -9.53 3.51
N ARG A 45 0.79 -9.83 4.06
CA ARG A 45 0.16 -11.13 3.78
C ARG A 45 -0.74 -11.07 2.53
N ILE A 46 -0.81 -12.17 1.76
CA ILE A 46 -1.74 -12.32 0.61
C ILE A 46 -3.18 -12.26 1.10
N ASN A 47 -3.46 -12.92 2.23
CA ASN A 47 -4.67 -12.75 3.01
C ASN A 47 -4.28 -11.96 4.26
N PRO A 48 -4.40 -10.64 4.24
CA PRO A 48 -4.18 -9.84 5.44
C PRO A 48 -5.32 -10.13 6.42
N ASP A 49 -5.02 -10.89 7.48
CA ASP A 49 -5.92 -11.01 8.63
C ASP A 49 -5.97 -9.68 9.43
N ASP A 50 -4.96 -8.83 9.24
CA ASP A 50 -4.80 -7.55 9.91
C ASP A 50 -5.28 -6.41 8.99
N GLU A 51 -6.54 -6.01 9.19
CA GLU A 51 -7.19 -4.88 8.50
C GLU A 51 -6.59 -3.51 8.86
N THR A 52 -5.66 -3.44 9.83
CA THR A 52 -5.00 -2.17 10.21
C THR A 52 -3.74 -1.89 9.39
N THR A 53 -3.32 -2.85 8.55
CA THR A 53 -2.20 -2.68 7.61
C THR A 53 -2.65 -2.05 6.29
N ILE A 54 -1.73 -1.42 5.56
CA ILE A 54 -2.01 -0.89 4.21
C ILE A 54 -2.53 -2.00 3.29
N GLU A 55 -1.90 -3.18 3.31
CA GLU A 55 -2.37 -4.34 2.53
C GLU A 55 -3.81 -4.73 2.92
N GLY A 56 -4.12 -4.80 4.22
CA GLY A 56 -5.47 -5.08 4.72
C GLY A 56 -6.51 -4.08 4.22
N LEU A 57 -6.19 -2.78 4.32
CA LEU A 57 -7.05 -1.70 3.87
C LEU A 57 -7.25 -1.72 2.34
N LEU A 58 -6.22 -2.06 1.56
CA LEU A 58 -6.33 -2.19 0.10
C LEU A 58 -7.19 -3.37 -0.31
N VAL A 59 -7.08 -4.52 0.38
CA VAL A 59 -7.94 -5.69 0.13
C VAL A 59 -9.39 -5.36 0.46
N LYS A 60 -9.65 -4.72 1.60
CA LYS A 60 -11.00 -4.27 2.02
C LYS A 60 -11.61 -3.31 1.00
N GLU A 61 -10.85 -2.30 0.58
CA GLU A 61 -11.28 -1.35 -0.45
C GLU A 61 -11.61 -2.05 -1.78
N ALA A 62 -10.81 -3.03 -2.17
CA ALA A 62 -11.04 -3.76 -3.41
C ALA A 62 -12.29 -4.65 -3.36
N LEU A 63 -12.56 -5.29 -2.21
CA LEU A 63 -13.78 -6.05 -1.98
C LEU A 63 -15.02 -5.15 -2.05
N MET A 64 -14.98 -3.97 -1.40
CA MET A 64 -16.08 -2.98 -1.45
C MET A 64 -16.36 -2.49 -2.88
N ARG A 65 -15.33 -2.42 -3.73
CA ARG A 65 -15.44 -2.01 -5.14
C ARG A 65 -15.85 -3.15 -6.08
N GLY A 66 -16.03 -4.37 -5.58
CA GLY A 66 -16.39 -5.55 -6.38
C GLY A 66 -15.25 -6.15 -7.19
N TYR A 67 -13.98 -5.83 -6.89
CA TYR A 67 -12.84 -6.41 -7.58
C TYR A 67 -12.53 -7.83 -7.07
N ARG A 68 -12.83 -8.85 -7.87
CA ARG A 68 -12.58 -10.26 -7.52
C ARG A 68 -11.08 -10.63 -7.43
N TYR A 69 -10.20 -9.89 -8.12
CA TYR A 69 -8.74 -10.13 -8.19
C TYR A 69 -7.94 -9.34 -7.14
N ALA A 70 -8.61 -8.88 -6.07
CA ALA A 70 -8.04 -8.05 -5.01
C ALA A 70 -6.88 -8.69 -4.22
N LYS A 71 -6.79 -10.03 -4.21
CA LYS A 71 -5.87 -10.85 -3.38
C LYS A 71 -4.41 -10.84 -3.87
N LEU A 72 -3.91 -9.71 -4.33
CA LEU A 72 -2.52 -9.55 -4.72
C LEU A 72 -1.81 -8.69 -3.68
N ARG A 73 -0.65 -9.15 -3.19
CA ARG A 73 0.26 -8.37 -2.34
C ARG A 73 0.73 -7.16 -3.15
N THR A 74 0.11 -6.02 -2.95
CA THR A 74 0.37 -4.82 -3.76
C THR A 74 0.84 -3.64 -2.95
N ALA A 75 0.61 -3.64 -1.63
CA ALA A 75 1.02 -2.55 -0.74
C ALA A 75 2.53 -2.31 -0.83
N ALA A 76 3.35 -3.38 -0.79
CA ALA A 76 4.80 -3.28 -0.89
C ALA A 76 5.24 -2.54 -2.16
N PHE A 77 4.77 -2.97 -3.33
CA PHE A 77 5.13 -2.35 -4.61
C PHE A 77 4.64 -0.89 -4.72
N VAL A 78 3.43 -0.60 -4.24
CA VAL A 78 2.91 0.77 -4.21
C VAL A 78 3.76 1.65 -3.28
N CYS A 79 4.09 1.13 -2.09
CA CYS A 79 4.93 1.83 -1.12
C CYS A 79 6.34 2.08 -1.67
N ASP A 80 6.95 1.10 -2.33
CA ASP A 80 8.26 1.23 -2.95
C ASP A 80 8.27 2.37 -3.97
N LEU A 81 7.27 2.43 -4.85
CA LEU A 81 7.15 3.51 -5.84
C LEU A 81 6.99 4.89 -5.17
N ILE A 82 6.18 5.00 -4.11
CA ILE A 82 5.98 6.28 -3.40
C ILE A 82 7.27 6.71 -2.70
N VAL A 83 8.02 5.77 -2.12
CA VAL A 83 9.32 6.02 -1.49
C VAL A 83 10.37 6.43 -2.52
N LEU A 84 10.45 5.72 -3.66
CA LEU A 84 11.36 6.06 -4.77
C LEU A 84 11.07 7.46 -5.34
N CYS A 85 9.81 7.88 -5.34
CA CYS A 85 9.42 9.23 -5.72
C CYS A 85 9.69 10.30 -4.63
N GLY A 86 10.17 9.91 -3.45
CA GLY A 86 10.51 10.83 -2.36
C GLY A 86 9.32 11.34 -1.51
N TYR A 87 8.13 10.77 -1.67
CA TYR A 87 6.92 11.18 -0.91
C TYR A 87 6.69 10.43 0.40
N ALA A 88 7.46 9.37 0.63
CA ALA A 88 7.39 8.60 1.85
C ALA A 88 8.77 8.05 2.23
N GLN A 89 8.88 7.58 3.46
CA GLN A 89 10.05 6.85 3.92
C GLN A 89 9.65 5.60 4.69
N TYR A 90 10.44 4.55 4.50
CA TYR A 90 10.35 3.35 5.32
C TYR A 90 10.95 3.55 6.71
N GLY A 91 10.48 2.73 7.64
CA GLY A 91 10.98 2.62 8.98
C GLY A 91 10.32 1.43 9.68
N TYR A 92 10.18 1.54 10.99
CA TYR A 92 9.55 0.49 11.78
C TYR A 92 8.52 1.09 12.73
N THR A 93 7.48 0.31 12.98
CA THR A 93 6.48 0.62 14.00
C THR A 93 6.19 -0.64 14.81
N GLN A 94 5.49 -0.48 15.93
CA GLN A 94 5.05 -1.59 16.75
C GLN A 94 3.64 -1.99 16.33
N ASN A 95 3.44 -3.28 16.05
CA ASN A 95 2.09 -3.82 15.87
C ASN A 95 1.39 -3.82 17.25
N PRO A 96 0.22 -3.16 17.39
CA PRO A 96 -0.43 -2.98 18.68
C PRO A 96 -0.97 -4.28 19.27
N GLU A 97 -1.30 -5.28 18.44
CA GLU A 97 -1.86 -6.56 18.89
C GLU A 97 -0.77 -7.52 19.37
N THR A 98 0.36 -7.57 18.66
CA THR A 98 1.42 -8.55 18.90
C THR A 98 2.64 -7.98 19.62
N SER A 99 2.68 -6.65 19.80
CA SER A 99 3.86 -5.90 20.30
C SER A 99 5.14 -6.08 19.48
N ARG A 100 5.07 -6.74 18.32
CA ARG A 100 6.23 -7.00 17.45
C ARG A 100 6.60 -5.74 16.67
N ARG A 101 7.90 -5.54 16.47
CA ARG A 101 8.41 -4.52 15.55
C ARG A 101 8.20 -4.99 14.11
N VAL A 102 7.49 -4.19 13.32
CA VAL A 102 7.11 -4.51 11.93
C VAL A 102 7.49 -3.37 10.98
N GLN A 103 7.59 -3.68 9.68
CA GLN A 103 7.86 -2.69 8.65
C GLN A 103 6.74 -1.65 8.60
N GLY A 104 7.12 -0.38 8.72
CA GLY A 104 6.22 0.75 8.63
C GLY A 104 6.64 1.72 7.53
N ILE A 105 5.71 2.52 7.06
CA ILE A 105 5.93 3.62 6.12
C ILE A 105 5.25 4.88 6.66
N LYS A 106 5.85 6.04 6.45
CA LYS A 106 5.25 7.34 6.78
C LYS A 106 5.38 8.32 5.63
N TRP A 107 4.41 9.22 5.51
CA TRP A 107 4.47 10.34 4.58
C TRP A 107 5.65 11.26 4.93
N THR A 108 6.41 11.68 3.93
CA THR A 108 7.40 12.77 4.09
C THR A 108 6.71 14.08 3.73
N LYS A 109 6.77 15.07 4.62
CA LYS A 109 6.54 16.45 4.15
C LYS A 109 7.65 16.71 3.14
N ARG A 110 7.30 16.97 1.87
CA ARG A 110 8.28 17.44 0.89
C ARG A 110 9.08 18.59 1.53
N PRO A 111 10.41 18.63 1.41
CA PRO A 111 11.10 19.91 1.48
C PRO A 111 10.43 20.81 0.44
N GLN A 112 9.99 21.99 0.86
CA GLN A 112 9.53 23.02 -0.07
C GLN A 112 10.66 23.40 -1.03
#